data_AF-A0A2E1BRN4-F1
#
_entry.id   AF-A0A2E1BRN4-F1
#
_cell.length_a   1.000
_cell.length_b   1.000
_cell.length_c   1.000
_cell.angle_alpha   90.00
_cell.angle_beta   90.00
_cell.angle_gamma   90.00
#
_symmetry.space_group_name_H-M   'P 1'
#
loop_
_entity.id
_entity.type
_entity.pdbx_description
1 polymer ?
#
loop_
_entity_poly.entity_id
_entity_poly.type
_entity_poly.pdbx_seq_one_letter_code
_entity_poly.pdbx_strand_id
1 'polypeptide(L)'
;MSLNRFENEDINNFIAEEKYDRIVSIEMFEHTKNTKKLMNLINRWLKPNGRFFMHVFAHKDNPYYFDRDQKNAWMAKYFFTGGMMPNHDLFKDLKSDLKHEKSWIISGSHYEKTSNAWLEKMDENKLEVLTLFEKNNKKDVAKRKYNFWRLFYIACAEIFGYDNGKEWIISHHLFKKSEK
;
A
#
# COMPACT_ATOMS: atom_id res chain seq x y z
N MET A 1 27.57 -16.96 2.15
CA MET A 1 26.96 -15.67 1.74
C MET A 1 25.81 -15.39 2.69
N SER A 2 25.89 -14.30 3.45
CA SER A 2 24.80 -13.87 4.34
C SER A 2 23.60 -13.52 3.48
N LEU A 3 22.50 -14.28 3.60
CA LEU A 3 21.40 -14.26 2.64
C LEU A 3 20.29 -13.25 2.97
N ASN A 4 20.40 -12.49 4.07
CA ASN A 4 19.40 -11.48 4.44
C ASN A 4 20.09 -10.22 4.97
N ARG A 5 20.07 -9.15 4.19
CA ARG A 5 20.45 -7.79 4.60
C ARG A 5 19.15 -7.00 4.83
N PHE A 6 19.04 -6.36 5.99
CA PHE A 6 17.95 -5.45 6.32
C PHE A 6 18.48 -4.04 6.41
N GLU A 7 17.76 -3.09 5.83
CA GLU A 7 18.12 -1.67 5.82
C GLU A 7 16.97 -0.86 6.41
N ASN A 8 17.29 0.11 7.25
CA ASN A 8 16.33 1.02 7.86
C ASN A 8 16.58 2.42 7.30
N GLU A 9 16.03 2.70 6.13
CA GLU A 9 16.27 3.92 5.35
C GLU A 9 14.95 4.49 4.83
N ASP A 10 14.91 5.82 4.67
CA ASP A 10 13.79 6.48 3.99
C ASP A 10 13.95 6.31 2.46
N ILE A 11 12.98 5.63 1.82
CA ILE A 11 12.97 5.36 0.38
C ILE A 11 13.08 6.63 -0.48
N ASN A 12 12.70 7.80 0.04
CA ASN A 12 12.85 9.08 -0.67
C ASN A 12 14.32 9.49 -0.87
N ASN A 13 15.20 9.04 0.03
CA ASN A 13 16.63 9.37 0.06
C ASN A 13 17.52 8.16 -0.21
N PHE A 14 16.97 6.95 -0.09
CA PHE A 14 17.68 5.71 -0.30
C PHE A 14 18.31 5.63 -1.69
N ILE A 15 19.56 5.15 -1.73
CA ILE A 15 20.29 4.81 -2.95
C ILE A 15 20.88 3.41 -2.76
N ALA A 16 20.46 2.46 -3.58
CA ALA A 16 21.01 1.12 -3.52
C ALA A 16 22.51 1.09 -3.85
N GLU A 17 23.28 0.38 -3.01
CA GLU A 17 24.71 0.14 -3.21
C GLU A 17 24.98 -0.85 -4.35
N GLU A 18 24.04 -1.77 -4.58
CA GLU A 18 24.14 -2.82 -5.59
C GLU A 18 23.00 -2.75 -6.60
N LYS A 19 23.10 -3.55 -7.65
CA LYS A 19 22.02 -3.75 -8.62
C LYS A 19 21.34 -5.09 -8.39
N TYR A 20 20.03 -5.13 -8.63
CA TYR A 20 19.19 -6.29 -8.40
C TYR A 20 18.61 -6.85 -9.70
N ASP A 21 18.46 -8.17 -9.74
CA ASP A 21 17.74 -8.85 -10.82
C ASP A 21 16.23 -8.64 -10.72
N ARG A 22 15.72 -8.51 -9.49
CA ARG A 22 14.30 -8.33 -9.18
C ARG A 22 14.16 -7.30 -8.06
N ILE A 23 13.21 -6.39 -8.22
CA ILE A 23 12.76 -5.47 -7.17
C ILE A 23 11.25 -5.67 -7.02
N VAL A 24 10.78 -5.72 -5.78
CA VAL A 24 9.36 -5.93 -5.45
C VAL A 24 8.93 -4.83 -4.50
N SER A 25 7.79 -4.22 -4.79
CA SER A 25 7.13 -3.26 -3.90
C SER A 25 5.70 -3.71 -3.66
N ILE A 26 5.29 -3.78 -2.39
CA ILE A 26 3.96 -4.17 -1.94
C ILE A 26 3.39 -3.03 -1.12
N GLU A 27 2.29 -2.43 -1.59
CA GLU A 27 1.48 -1.41 -0.88
C GLU A 27 2.31 -0.20 -0.39
N MET A 28 3.33 0.22 -1.14
CA MET A 28 4.18 1.36 -0.79
C MET A 28 3.94 2.59 -1.67
N PHE A 29 3.62 2.38 -2.94
CA PHE A 29 3.58 3.46 -3.93
C PHE A 29 2.42 4.45 -3.71
N GLU A 30 1.36 4.01 -3.04
CA GLU A 30 0.23 4.81 -2.53
C GLU A 30 0.69 5.94 -1.60
N HIS A 31 1.84 5.77 -0.96
CA HIS A 31 2.43 6.74 -0.04
C HIS A 31 3.49 7.64 -0.70
N THR A 32 3.81 7.41 -1.98
CA THR A 32 4.81 8.21 -2.70
C THR A 32 4.18 9.47 -3.29
N LYS A 33 4.92 10.59 -3.27
CA LYS A 33 4.52 11.84 -3.95
C LYS A 33 5.23 12.04 -5.28
N ASN A 34 6.54 11.83 -5.34
CA ASN A 34 7.32 11.92 -6.58
C ASN A 34 7.61 10.53 -7.14
N THR A 35 6.53 9.82 -7.50
CA THR A 35 6.54 8.47 -8.04
C THR A 35 7.48 8.31 -9.23
N LYS A 36 7.50 9.29 -10.16
CA LYS A 36 8.35 9.22 -11.36
C LYS A 36 9.83 9.18 -10.98
N LYS A 37 10.26 10.04 -10.04
CA LYS A 37 11.65 10.05 -9.55
C LYS A 37 12.03 8.68 -8.96
N LEU A 38 11.16 8.09 -8.15
CA LEU A 38 11.42 6.79 -7.54
C LEU A 38 11.44 5.66 -8.57
N MET A 39 10.53 5.64 -9.54
CA MET A 39 10.55 4.67 -10.64
C MET A 39 11.84 4.77 -11.47
N ASN A 40 12.35 5.99 -11.71
CA ASN A 40 13.62 6.20 -12.40
C ASN A 40 14.83 5.72 -11.56
N LEU A 41 14.78 5.89 -10.24
CA LEU A 41 15.77 5.31 -9.32
C LEU A 41 15.77 3.78 -9.39
N ILE A 42 14.58 3.16 -9.32
CA ILE A 42 14.41 1.71 -9.47
C ILE A 42 14.99 1.22 -10.79
N ASN A 43 14.77 1.93 -11.91
CA ASN A 43 15.39 1.59 -13.19
C ASN A 43 16.92 1.51 -13.09
N ARG A 44 17.57 2.43 -12.36
CA ARG A 44 19.02 2.43 -12.15
C ARG A 44 19.50 1.27 -11.28
N TRP A 45 18.71 0.90 -10.27
CA TRP A 45 18.98 -0.22 -9.37
C TRP A 45 18.79 -1.59 -10.04
N LEU A 46 18.13 -1.68 -11.19
CA LEU A 46 18.01 -2.95 -11.91
C LEU A 46 19.29 -3.28 -12.71
N LYS A 47 19.67 -4.57 -12.70
CA LYS A 47 20.62 -5.16 -13.66
C LYS A 47 20.01 -5.24 -15.08
N PRO A 48 20.80 -5.42 -16.15
CA PRO A 48 20.27 -5.77 -17.47
C PRO A 48 19.27 -6.93 -17.38
N ASN A 49 18.15 -6.85 -18.11
CA ASN A 49 17.02 -7.80 -18.03
C ASN A 49 16.30 -7.87 -16.67
N GLY A 50 16.62 -6.96 -15.73
CA GLY A 50 15.99 -6.89 -14.42
C GLY A 50 14.52 -6.48 -14.49
N ARG A 51 13.75 -6.94 -13.48
CA ARG A 51 12.31 -6.69 -13.37
C ARG A 51 11.94 -5.97 -12.09
N PHE A 52 10.96 -5.09 -12.21
CA PHE A 52 10.29 -4.48 -11.07
C PHE A 52 8.83 -4.91 -11.05
N PHE A 53 8.39 -5.46 -9.93
CA PHE A 53 7.00 -5.80 -9.65
C PHE A 53 6.43 -4.81 -8.63
N MET A 54 5.32 -4.17 -8.99
CA MET A 54 4.59 -3.24 -8.14
C MET A 54 3.21 -3.81 -7.83
N HIS A 55 2.89 -3.93 -6.55
CA HIS A 55 1.56 -4.22 -6.01
C HIS A 55 1.08 -2.97 -5.30
N VAL A 56 -0.11 -2.48 -5.67
CA VAL A 56 -0.75 -1.31 -5.08
C VAL A 56 -2.26 -1.51 -5.00
N PHE A 57 -2.90 -0.91 -4.00
CA PHE A 57 -4.32 -0.63 -4.06
C PHE A 57 -4.61 0.42 -5.12
N ALA A 58 -5.74 0.28 -5.80
CA ALA A 58 -6.20 1.25 -6.78
C ALA A 58 -7.73 1.30 -6.80
N HIS A 59 -8.28 2.43 -7.22
CA HIS A 59 -9.61 2.45 -7.81
C HIS A 59 -9.50 2.00 -9.27
N LYS A 60 -10.51 1.36 -9.85
CA LYS A 60 -10.47 0.97 -11.27
C LYS A 60 -10.15 2.15 -12.21
N ASP A 61 -10.89 3.27 -12.06
CA ASP A 61 -10.80 4.42 -12.97
C ASP A 61 -10.36 5.73 -12.30
N ASN A 62 -10.80 6.01 -11.07
CA ASN A 62 -10.76 7.35 -10.49
C ASN A 62 -9.65 7.49 -9.42
N PRO A 63 -8.51 8.14 -9.72
CA PRO A 63 -7.51 8.40 -8.70
C PRO A 63 -7.96 9.55 -7.78
N TYR A 64 -7.60 9.49 -6.51
CA TYR A 64 -7.85 10.57 -5.55
C TYR A 64 -6.80 10.62 -4.44
N TYR A 65 -6.56 11.80 -3.88
CA TYR A 65 -5.70 11.97 -2.71
C TYR A 65 -6.46 11.70 -1.42
N PHE A 66 -5.75 11.16 -0.42
CA PHE A 66 -6.27 11.10 0.94
C PHE A 66 -6.12 12.49 1.59
N ASP A 67 -7.18 13.30 1.47
CA ASP A 67 -7.24 14.65 2.02
C ASP A 67 -7.86 14.64 3.43
N ARG A 68 -7.15 15.26 4.38
CA ARG A 68 -7.55 15.33 5.79
C ARG A 68 -8.52 16.46 6.09
N ASP A 69 -8.63 17.45 5.20
CA ASP A 69 -9.42 18.66 5.43
C ASP A 69 -10.86 18.52 4.93
N GLN A 70 -11.20 17.39 4.31
CA GLN A 70 -12.58 17.10 3.90
C GLN A 70 -13.49 16.81 5.12
N LYS A 71 -14.76 17.24 5.03
CA LYS A 71 -15.75 17.13 6.12
C LYS A 71 -15.93 15.72 6.69
N ASN A 72 -15.69 14.67 5.89
CA ASN A 72 -15.83 13.26 6.28
C ASN A 72 -14.51 12.48 6.21
N ALA A 73 -13.38 13.15 6.33
CA ALA A 73 -12.03 12.56 6.23
C ALA A 73 -11.61 11.72 7.45
N TRP A 74 -12.51 11.04 8.16
CA TRP A 74 -12.16 10.32 9.39
C TRP A 74 -11.03 9.31 9.16
N MET A 75 -11.13 8.52 8.10
CA MET A 75 -10.11 7.53 7.76
C MET A 75 -8.77 8.19 7.43
N ALA A 76 -8.76 9.25 6.61
CA ALA A 76 -7.54 10.00 6.33
C ALA A 76 -6.98 10.67 7.60
N LYS A 77 -7.82 11.18 8.49
CA LYS A 77 -7.38 11.88 9.71
C LYS A 77 -6.68 10.95 10.71
N TYR A 78 -7.11 9.70 10.81
CA TYR A 78 -6.63 8.76 11.83
C TYR A 78 -5.72 7.65 11.32
N PHE A 79 -5.77 7.32 10.01
CA PHE A 79 -5.02 6.18 9.45
C PHE A 79 -4.11 6.54 8.28
N PHE A 80 -4.36 7.63 7.53
CA PHE A 80 -3.51 8.00 6.39
C PHE A 80 -2.87 9.38 6.58
N THR A 81 -1.56 9.42 6.78
CA THR A 81 -0.78 10.68 6.86
C THR A 81 -0.48 11.27 5.47
N GLY A 82 -1.46 11.25 4.59
CA GLY A 82 -1.38 11.62 3.17
C GLY A 82 -1.38 10.40 2.25
N GLY A 83 -0.89 10.58 1.01
CA GLY A 83 -0.90 9.56 -0.04
C GLY A 83 -2.08 9.69 -1.00
N MET A 84 -2.24 8.70 -1.86
CA MET A 84 -3.32 8.64 -2.83
C MET A 84 -3.84 7.22 -3.00
N MET A 85 -5.11 7.11 -3.38
CA MET A 85 -5.61 5.95 -4.10
C MET A 85 -5.36 6.21 -5.60
N PRO A 86 -4.42 5.51 -6.24
CA PRO A 86 -4.20 5.63 -7.68
C PRO A 86 -5.35 4.98 -8.46
N ASN A 87 -5.39 5.18 -9.78
CA ASN A 87 -6.16 4.30 -10.65
C ASN A 87 -5.26 3.20 -11.24
N HIS A 88 -5.86 2.20 -11.89
CA HIS A 88 -5.12 1.07 -12.44
C HIS A 88 -3.99 1.52 -13.39
N ASP A 89 -4.25 2.44 -14.31
CA ASP A 89 -3.28 2.80 -15.34
C ASP A 89 -2.24 3.85 -14.93
N LEU A 90 -2.39 4.51 -13.76
CA LEU A 90 -1.56 5.66 -13.34
C LEU A 90 -0.06 5.44 -13.53
N PHE A 91 0.47 4.33 -13.02
CA PHE A 91 1.91 4.04 -13.02
C PHE A 91 2.43 3.57 -14.37
N LYS A 92 1.56 2.96 -15.18
CA LYS A 92 1.88 2.55 -16.56
C LYS A 92 1.98 3.77 -17.47
N ASP A 93 1.08 4.73 -17.31
CA ASP A 93 1.01 5.94 -18.13
C ASP A 93 2.03 7.00 -17.69
N LEU A 94 2.60 6.83 -16.50
CA LEU A 94 3.70 7.66 -16.03
C LEU A 94 4.94 7.46 -16.91
N LYS A 95 5.38 8.54 -17.57
CA LYS A 95 6.59 8.58 -18.41
C LYS A 95 7.88 8.48 -17.58
N SER A 96 8.10 7.33 -16.95
CA SER A 96 9.31 6.96 -16.23
C SER A 96 10.33 6.26 -17.15
N ASP A 97 11.52 5.99 -16.62
CA ASP A 97 12.57 5.25 -17.32
C ASP A 97 12.32 3.74 -17.31
N LEU A 98 11.33 3.25 -16.57
CA LEU A 98 10.93 1.84 -16.61
C LEU A 98 10.03 1.58 -17.83
N LYS A 99 10.20 0.44 -18.49
CA LYS A 99 9.30 0.00 -19.56
C LYS A 99 8.27 -0.98 -19.00
N HIS A 100 7.00 -0.60 -19.06
CA HIS A 100 5.87 -1.47 -18.74
C HIS A 100 5.87 -2.72 -19.63
N GLU A 101 5.51 -3.86 -19.04
CA GLU A 101 5.29 -5.10 -19.78
C GLU A 101 3.90 -5.66 -19.63
N LYS A 102 3.39 -5.71 -18.40
CA LYS A 102 2.12 -6.37 -18.11
C LYS A 102 1.51 -5.80 -16.84
N SER A 103 0.19 -5.81 -16.80
CA SER A 103 -0.60 -5.50 -15.63
C SER A 103 -1.68 -6.54 -15.39
N TRP A 104 -2.12 -6.64 -14.14
CA TRP A 104 -3.23 -7.49 -13.73
C TRP A 104 -4.12 -6.70 -12.77
N ILE A 105 -5.42 -6.91 -12.90
CA ILE A 105 -6.42 -6.45 -11.95
C ILE A 105 -6.81 -7.65 -11.11
N ILE A 106 -6.70 -7.51 -9.79
CA ILE A 106 -7.19 -8.49 -8.82
C ILE A 106 -8.39 -7.86 -8.12
N SER A 107 -9.48 -8.62 -8.02
CA SER A 107 -10.71 -8.14 -7.39
C SER A 107 -10.47 -7.69 -5.94
N GLY A 108 -11.09 -6.58 -5.55
CA GLY A 108 -11.08 -6.10 -4.18
C GLY A 108 -11.64 -7.10 -3.16
N SER A 109 -12.48 -8.04 -3.60
CA SER A 109 -13.04 -9.10 -2.73
C SER A 109 -11.96 -9.95 -2.03
N HIS A 110 -10.75 -9.99 -2.58
CA HIS A 110 -9.62 -10.62 -1.90
C HIS A 110 -9.21 -9.82 -0.64
N TYR A 111 -9.10 -8.50 -0.75
CA TYR A 111 -8.73 -7.66 0.38
C TYR A 111 -9.89 -7.42 1.35
N GLU A 112 -11.13 -7.47 0.87
CA GLU A 112 -12.32 -7.58 1.71
C GLU A 112 -12.20 -8.78 2.66
N LYS A 113 -11.94 -9.98 2.13
CA LYS A 113 -11.75 -11.19 2.93
C LYS A 113 -10.59 -11.06 3.92
N THR A 114 -9.48 -10.47 3.50
CA THR A 114 -8.35 -10.18 4.39
C THR A 114 -8.75 -9.26 5.54
N SER A 115 -9.45 -8.17 5.25
CA SER A 115 -9.88 -7.20 6.27
C SER A 115 -10.89 -7.81 7.25
N ASN A 116 -11.84 -8.61 6.75
CA ASN A 116 -12.79 -9.34 7.58
C ASN A 116 -12.10 -10.38 8.47
N ALA A 117 -11.13 -11.14 7.94
CA ALA A 117 -10.37 -12.11 8.74
C ALA A 117 -9.52 -11.42 9.83
N TRP A 118 -8.96 -10.24 9.56
CA TRP A 118 -8.26 -9.45 10.59
C TRP A 118 -9.21 -8.90 11.65
N LEU A 119 -10.40 -8.45 11.26
CA LEU A 119 -11.44 -8.00 12.18
C LEU A 119 -11.89 -9.13 13.11
N GLU A 120 -12.22 -10.30 12.55
CA GLU A 120 -12.63 -11.49 13.30
C GLU A 120 -11.55 -11.89 14.31
N LYS A 121 -10.31 -12.02 13.85
CA LYS A 121 -9.17 -12.36 14.73
C LYS A 121 -8.96 -11.32 15.84
N MET A 122 -9.14 -10.03 15.54
CA MET A 122 -9.03 -8.96 16.53
C MET A 122 -10.15 -9.03 17.57
N ASP A 123 -11.36 -9.39 17.16
CA ASP A 123 -12.53 -9.52 18.03
C ASP A 123 -12.44 -10.75 18.95
N GLU A 124 -11.97 -11.88 18.43
CA GLU A 124 -11.65 -13.08 19.22
C GLU A 124 -10.60 -12.80 20.30
N ASN A 125 -9.60 -11.97 19.99
CA ASN A 125 -8.48 -11.65 20.88
C ASN A 125 -8.65 -10.31 21.62
N LYS A 126 -9.89 -9.83 21.75
CA LYS A 126 -10.22 -8.50 22.30
C LYS A 126 -9.52 -8.16 23.63
N LEU A 127 -9.53 -9.08 24.59
CA LEU A 127 -8.95 -8.83 25.92
C LEU A 127 -7.44 -8.64 25.86
N GLU A 128 -6.75 -9.44 25.05
CA GLU A 128 -5.31 -9.34 24.87
C GLU A 128 -4.94 -8.01 24.18
N VAL A 129 -5.65 -7.66 23.09
CA VAL A 129 -5.42 -6.40 22.38
C VAL A 129 -5.68 -5.18 23.26
N LEU A 130 -6.75 -5.19 24.06
CA LEU A 130 -7.01 -4.11 25.01
C LEU A 130 -5.89 -4.00 26.05
N THR A 131 -5.44 -5.13 26.60
CA THR A 131 -4.32 -5.17 27.56
C THR A 131 -3.04 -4.60 26.94
N LEU A 132 -2.75 -4.91 25.67
CA LEU A 132 -1.61 -4.34 24.94
C LEU A 132 -1.72 -2.82 24.78
N PHE A 133 -2.90 -2.29 24.44
CA PHE A 133 -3.08 -0.84 24.36
C PHE A 133 -3.00 -0.16 25.73
N GLU A 134 -3.49 -0.80 26.79
CA GLU A 134 -3.43 -0.27 28.17
C GLU A 134 -2.00 -0.14 28.69
N LYS A 135 -1.01 -0.89 28.16
CA LYS A 135 0.41 -0.76 28.56
C LYS A 135 0.93 0.68 28.47
N ASN A 136 0.46 1.44 27.48
CA ASN A 136 0.93 2.80 27.20
C ASN A 136 -0.21 3.83 27.17
N ASN A 137 -1.43 3.46 27.57
CA ASN A 137 -2.61 4.34 27.46
C ASN A 137 -3.59 4.11 28.63
N LYS A 138 -4.34 5.15 29.00
CA LYS A 138 -5.50 5.00 29.90
C LYS A 138 -6.55 4.08 29.27
N LYS A 139 -7.36 3.41 30.10
CA LYS A 139 -8.36 2.42 29.67
C LYS A 139 -9.35 2.96 28.62
N ASP A 140 -9.82 4.19 28.78
CA ASP A 140 -10.72 4.84 27.85
C ASP A 140 -10.06 5.10 26.48
N VAL A 141 -8.79 5.49 26.48
CA VAL A 141 -7.98 5.68 25.26
C VAL A 141 -7.68 4.33 24.60
N ALA A 142 -7.34 3.29 25.37
CA ALA A 142 -7.13 1.94 24.86
C ALA A 142 -8.39 1.39 24.16
N LYS A 143 -9.57 1.54 24.82
CA LYS A 143 -10.86 1.17 24.24
C LYS A 143 -11.16 1.95 22.95
N ARG A 144 -10.83 3.24 22.89
CA ARG A 144 -10.98 4.05 21.67
C ARG A 144 -10.08 3.53 20.55
N LYS A 145 -8.80 3.27 20.82
CA LYS A 145 -7.84 2.72 19.83
C LYS A 145 -8.30 1.36 19.29
N TYR A 146 -8.77 0.47 20.16
CA TYR A 146 -9.37 -0.80 19.76
C TYR A 146 -10.53 -0.59 18.77
N ASN A 147 -11.48 0.29 19.10
CA ASN A 147 -12.60 0.57 18.20
C ASN A 147 -12.18 1.25 16.89
N PHE A 148 -11.14 2.09 16.91
CA PHE A 148 -10.63 2.73 15.70
C PHE A 148 -10.05 1.69 14.74
N TRP A 149 -9.27 0.73 15.25
CA TRP A 149 -8.76 -0.38 14.43
C TRP A 149 -9.88 -1.26 13.87
N ARG A 150 -10.92 -1.55 14.65
CA ARG A 150 -12.11 -2.24 14.13
C ARG A 150 -12.77 -1.46 13.00
N LEU A 151 -13.00 -0.16 13.20
CA LEU A 151 -13.59 0.71 12.17
C LEU A 151 -12.72 0.77 10.91
N PHE A 152 -11.40 0.75 11.06
CA PHE A 152 -10.48 0.68 9.93
C PHE A 152 -10.69 -0.62 9.12
N TYR A 153 -10.69 -1.79 9.77
CA TYR A 153 -10.91 -3.06 9.07
C TYR A 153 -12.30 -3.14 8.43
N ILE A 154 -13.35 -2.71 9.13
CA ILE A 154 -14.71 -2.66 8.59
C ILE A 154 -14.73 -1.78 7.34
N ALA A 155 -14.20 -0.56 7.42
CA ALA A 155 -14.25 0.36 6.31
C ALA A 155 -13.40 -0.11 5.11
N CYS A 156 -12.24 -0.74 5.34
CA CYS A 156 -11.49 -1.41 4.28
C CYS A 156 -12.30 -2.55 3.64
N ALA A 157 -12.95 -3.39 4.45
CA ALA A 157 -13.78 -4.48 3.94
C ALA A 157 -14.90 -3.97 3.04
N GLU A 158 -15.65 -2.96 3.48
CA GLU A 158 -16.75 -2.37 2.71
C GLU A 158 -16.26 -1.71 1.41
N ILE A 159 -15.15 -0.96 1.46
CA ILE A 159 -14.59 -0.28 0.28
C ILE A 159 -14.14 -1.31 -0.77
N PHE A 160 -13.34 -2.30 -0.36
CA PHE A 160 -12.81 -3.29 -1.29
C PHE A 160 -13.84 -4.36 -1.69
N GLY A 161 -14.90 -4.57 -0.90
CA GLY A 161 -16.02 -5.45 -1.25
C GLY A 161 -17.06 -4.79 -2.16
N TYR A 162 -17.05 -3.45 -2.26
CA TYR A 162 -18.06 -2.70 -3.01
C TYR A 162 -18.20 -3.15 -4.48
N ASP A 163 -19.45 -3.25 -4.93
CA ASP A 163 -19.84 -3.82 -6.24
C ASP A 163 -19.14 -5.16 -6.55
N ASN A 164 -19.13 -6.08 -5.57
CA ASN A 164 -18.45 -7.37 -5.65
C ASN A 164 -16.93 -7.23 -5.94
N GLY A 165 -16.31 -6.22 -5.33
CA GLY A 165 -14.89 -5.90 -5.44
C GLY A 165 -14.44 -5.51 -6.84
N LYS A 166 -15.26 -4.73 -7.55
CA LYS A 166 -14.97 -4.22 -8.90
C LYS A 166 -14.54 -2.76 -8.93
N GLU A 167 -14.84 -1.98 -7.90
CA GLU A 167 -14.48 -0.54 -7.85
C GLU A 167 -13.08 -0.31 -7.29
N TRP A 168 -12.85 -0.67 -6.02
CA TRP A 168 -11.51 -0.71 -5.43
C TRP A 168 -10.92 -2.09 -5.61
N ILE A 169 -9.71 -2.12 -6.15
CA ILE A 169 -9.02 -3.31 -6.62
C ILE A 169 -7.58 -3.33 -6.11
N ILE A 170 -6.91 -4.44 -6.36
CA ILE A 170 -5.46 -4.52 -6.26
C ILE A 170 -4.90 -4.55 -7.67
N SER A 171 -3.99 -3.62 -7.95
CA SER A 171 -3.30 -3.52 -9.23
C SER A 171 -1.89 -4.08 -9.12
N HIS A 172 -1.57 -5.02 -10.01
CA HIS A 172 -0.20 -5.51 -10.19
C HIS A 172 0.38 -4.97 -11.49
N HIS A 173 1.62 -4.50 -11.45
CA HIS A 173 2.37 -4.06 -12.62
C HIS A 173 3.74 -4.73 -12.67
N LEU A 174 4.11 -5.21 -13.86
CA LEU A 174 5.44 -5.68 -14.16
C LEU A 174 6.13 -4.73 -15.13
N PHE A 175 7.32 -4.28 -14.76
CA PHE A 175 8.19 -3.44 -15.57
C PHE A 175 9.53 -4.13 -15.84
N LYS A 176 10.19 -3.78 -16.95
CA LYS A 176 11.64 -3.99 -17.15
C LYS A 176 12.42 -2.72 -16.94
N LYS A 177 13.69 -2.95 -16.63
CA LYS A 177 14.75 -2.00 -16.94
C LYS A 177 14.68 -1.51 -18.41
N SER A 178 14.71 -0.20 -18.62
CA SER A 178 14.99 0.38 -19.94
C SER A 178 16.47 0.69 -20.09
N GLU A 179 16.95 0.64 -21.33
CA GLU A 179 18.30 1.02 -21.74
C GLU A 179 18.43 2.52 -22.06
N LYS A 180 17.34 3.29 -21.92
CA LYS A 180 17.35 4.75 -22.08
C LYS A 180 18.32 5.43 -21.13
#